data_AF-B6JPT7-F1
#
_entry.id   AF-B6JPT7-F1
#
_cell.length_a   1.000
_cell.length_b   1.000
_cell.length_c   1.000
_cell.angle_alpha   90.00
_cell.angle_beta   90.00
_cell.angle_gamma   90.00
#
_symmetry.space_group_name_H-M   'P 1'
#
loop_
_entity.id
_entity.type
_entity.pdbx_description
1 polymer ?
#
loop_
_entity_poly.entity_id
_entity_poly.type
_entity_poly.pdbx_seq_one_letter_code
_entity_poly.pdbx_strand_id
1 'polypeptide(L)'
;MVVAKNEDNKKLYDIIDGQQRTTTIFMLLHVLANKQNEKDKQETRKYLYQKGELKLEVAPQNQSFFKTLLEAAEKGSISHCEKDADTEGKQNLFEVLKAILDKVSKLSEE
;
A
#
# COMPACT_ATOMS: atom_id res chain seq x y z
N MET A 1 -7.25 -16.13 -3.27
CA MET A 1 -6.03 -15.52 -3.81
C MET A 1 -5.34 -16.58 -4.62
N VAL A 2 -5.06 -16.29 -5.88
CA VAL A 2 -4.40 -17.22 -6.80
C VAL A 2 -3.15 -16.53 -7.31
N VAL A 3 -2.01 -17.22 -7.23
CA VAL A 3 -0.72 -16.69 -7.67
C VAL A 3 -0.08 -17.62 -8.70
N ALA A 4 0.62 -17.04 -9.65
CA ALA A 4 1.43 -17.76 -10.62
C ALA A 4 2.86 -17.20 -10.61
N LYS A 5 3.83 -18.01 -11.01
CA LYS A 5 5.20 -17.50 -11.19
C LYS A 5 5.20 -16.53 -12.37
N ASN A 6 5.79 -15.35 -12.19
CA ASN A 6 5.85 -14.36 -13.27
C ASN A 6 6.76 -14.88 -14.41
N GLU A 7 6.30 -14.72 -15.65
CA GLU A 7 6.96 -15.27 -16.84
C GLU A 7 8.28 -14.54 -17.15
N ASP A 8 8.28 -13.20 -17.02
CA ASP A 8 9.41 -12.34 -17.34
C ASP A 8 10.45 -12.28 -16.22
N ASN A 9 9.98 -12.27 -14.97
CA ASN A 9 10.79 -12.14 -13.77
C ASN A 9 10.49 -13.27 -12.78
N LYS A 10 11.30 -14.33 -12.85
CA LYS A 10 11.20 -15.53 -12.00
C LYS A 10 11.34 -15.29 -10.49
N LYS A 11 11.70 -14.08 -10.05
CA LYS A 11 11.75 -13.68 -8.63
C LYS A 11 10.41 -13.13 -8.13
N LEU A 12 9.48 -12.83 -9.03
CA LEU A 12 8.15 -12.31 -8.72
C LEU A 12 7.08 -13.38 -8.94
N TYR A 13 5.93 -13.15 -8.33
CA TYR A 13 4.71 -13.92 -8.53
C TYR A 13 3.60 -12.96 -8.92
N ASP A 14 2.90 -13.28 -10.00
CA ASP A 14 1.72 -12.55 -10.41
C ASP A 14 0.52 -12.97 -9.58
N ILE A 15 -0.24 -11.99 -9.12
CA ILE A 15 -1.53 -12.22 -8.46
C ILE A 15 -2.59 -12.28 -9.56
N ILE A 16 -3.06 -13.50 -9.86
CA ILE A 16 -4.07 -13.79 -10.88
C ILE A 16 -5.48 -13.47 -10.36
N ASP A 17 -5.76 -13.81 -9.10
CA ASP A 17 -7.01 -13.45 -8.42
C ASP A 17 -6.72 -12.89 -7.01
N GLY A 18 -7.49 -11.87 -6.62
CA GLY A 18 -7.37 -11.20 -5.33
C GLY A 18 -6.43 -10.00 -5.33
N GLN A 19 -6.17 -9.41 -6.50
CA GLN A 19 -5.34 -8.19 -6.64
C GLN A 19 -5.83 -7.08 -5.71
N GLN A 20 -7.11 -6.69 -5.80
CA GLN A 20 -7.68 -5.64 -4.95
C GLN A 20 -7.56 -5.96 -3.45
N ARG A 21 -7.91 -7.19 -3.03
CA ARG A 21 -7.80 -7.62 -1.63
C ARG A 21 -6.37 -7.52 -1.12
N THR A 22 -5.39 -7.92 -1.93
CA THR A 22 -3.97 -7.87 -1.56
C THR A 22 -3.49 -6.43 -1.43
N THR A 23 -3.84 -5.56 -2.38
CA THR A 23 -3.47 -4.14 -2.32
C THR A 23 -4.10 -3.45 -1.09
N THR A 24 -5.36 -3.74 -0.78
CA THR A 24 -6.04 -3.19 0.41
C THR A 24 -5.38 -3.67 1.71
N ILE A 25 -5.05 -4.97 1.83
CA ILE A 25 -4.34 -5.50 3.00
C ILE A 25 -2.96 -4.87 3.13
N PHE A 26 -2.24 -4.70 2.02
CA PHE A 26 -0.93 -4.06 1.99
C PHE A 26 -0.98 -2.61 2.46
N MET A 27 -1.95 -1.83 1.94
CA MET A 27 -2.18 -0.45 2.37
C MET A 27 -2.56 -0.36 3.86
N LEU A 28 -3.42 -1.26 4.35
CA LEU A 28 -3.80 -1.32 5.76
C LEU A 28 -2.59 -1.61 6.64
N LEU A 29 -1.77 -2.60 6.27
CA LEU A 29 -0.57 -2.96 7.02
C LEU A 29 0.43 -1.81 7.06
N HIS A 30 0.60 -1.09 5.93
CA HIS A 30 1.44 0.10 5.87
C HIS A 30 0.96 1.23 6.80
N VAL A 31 -0.34 1.52 6.81
CA VAL A 31 -0.90 2.54 7.73
C VAL A 31 -0.75 2.11 9.19
N LEU A 32 -1.08 0.86 9.52
CA LEU A 32 -0.96 0.34 10.89
C LEU A 32 0.50 0.34 11.38
N ALA A 33 1.45 -0.02 10.53
CA ALA A 33 2.88 0.03 10.86
C ALA A 33 3.33 1.43 11.31
N ASN A 34 2.73 2.48 10.75
CA ASN A 34 3.08 3.85 11.10
C ASN A 34 2.47 4.35 12.42
N LYS A 35 1.49 3.62 12.99
CA LYS A 35 0.97 3.86 14.34
C LYS A 35 1.69 3.05 15.43
N GLN A 36 2.46 2.04 15.04
CA GLN A 36 3.18 1.18 15.97
C GLN A 36 4.40 1.88 16.56
N ASN A 37 4.86 1.41 17.72
CA ASN A 37 6.18 1.76 18.24
C ASN A 37 7.29 1.30 17.26
N GLU A 38 8.48 1.88 17.38
CA GLU A 38 9.58 1.62 16.42
C GLU A 38 9.97 0.15 16.28
N LYS A 39 9.91 -0.64 17.36
CA LYS A 39 10.26 -2.06 17.32
C LYS A 39 9.25 -2.85 16.47
N ASP A 40 7.96 -2.65 16.72
CA ASP A 40 6.89 -3.35 16.01
C ASP A 40 6.77 -2.85 14.56
N LYS A 41 6.97 -1.54 14.35
CA LYS A 41 7.05 -0.94 13.02
C LYS A 41 8.16 -1.57 12.18
N GLN A 42 9.34 -1.80 12.76
CA GLN A 42 10.44 -2.48 12.06
C GLN A 42 10.10 -3.92 11.70
N GLU A 43 9.41 -4.65 12.58
CA GLU A 43 8.95 -6.02 12.30
C GLU A 43 7.92 -6.02 11.15
N THR A 44 6.92 -5.14 11.22
CA THR A 44 5.88 -5.02 10.20
C THR A 44 6.45 -4.61 8.84
N ARG A 45 7.44 -3.71 8.82
CA ARG A 45 8.12 -3.27 7.59
C ARG A 45 8.80 -4.41 6.83
N LYS A 46 9.16 -5.53 7.48
CA LYS A 46 9.69 -6.73 6.79
C LYS A 46 8.69 -7.36 5.83
N TYR A 47 7.39 -7.19 6.05
CA TYR A 47 6.34 -7.67 5.14
C TYR A 47 6.04 -6.71 4.00
N LEU A 48 6.36 -5.43 4.19
CA LEU A 48 6.08 -4.36 3.22
C LEU A 48 7.25 -4.10 2.29
N TYR A 49 8.49 -4.24 2.78
CA TYR A 49 9.70 -3.86 2.06
C TYR A 49 10.71 -5.01 1.94
N GLN A 50 11.45 -5.00 0.83
CA GLN A 50 12.61 -5.84 0.59
C GLN A 50 13.72 -4.99 -0.04
N LYS A 51 14.88 -4.91 0.64
CA LYS A 51 16.03 -4.09 0.19
C LYS A 51 15.68 -2.63 -0.10
N GLY A 52 14.74 -2.05 0.68
CA GLY A 52 14.29 -0.66 0.52
C GLY A 52 13.17 -0.46 -0.49
N GLU A 53 12.82 -1.46 -1.30
CA GLU A 53 11.71 -1.40 -2.26
C GLU A 53 10.46 -2.06 -1.69
N LEU A 54 9.27 -1.64 -2.17
CA LEU A 54 8.00 -2.28 -1.84
C LEU A 54 7.99 -3.73 -2.37
N LYS A 55 7.47 -4.66 -1.57
CA LYS A 55 7.25 -6.06 -1.97
C LYS A 55 6.05 -6.24 -2.90
N LEU A 56 5.14 -5.27 -2.94
CA LEU A 56 3.97 -5.28 -3.82
C LEU A 56 4.17 -4.28 -4.96
N GLU A 57 3.98 -4.77 -6.18
CA GLU A 57 3.89 -3.96 -7.39
C GLU A 57 2.43 -3.92 -7.84
N VAL A 58 1.91 -2.72 -8.02
CA VAL A 58 0.61 -2.51 -8.68
C VAL A 58 0.85 -2.37 -10.19
N ALA A 59 -0.23 -2.25 -10.97
CA ALA A 59 -0.13 -2.03 -12.41
C ALA A 59 0.85 -0.86 -12.71
N PRO A 60 1.75 -0.99 -13.71
CA PRO A 60 2.85 -0.03 -13.93
C PRO A 60 2.42 1.43 -13.98
N GLN A 61 1.26 1.72 -14.60
CA GLN A 61 0.69 3.07 -14.71
C GLN A 61 0.32 3.70 -13.36
N ASN A 62 0.09 2.89 -12.33
CA ASN A 62 -0.27 3.34 -10.98
C ASN A 62 0.91 3.31 -10.02
N GLN A 63 2.04 2.68 -10.39
CA GLN A 63 3.14 2.38 -9.46
C GLN A 63 3.74 3.64 -8.83
N SER A 64 4.00 4.67 -9.63
CA SER A 64 4.54 5.95 -9.14
C SER A 64 3.57 6.63 -8.16
N PHE A 65 2.29 6.74 -8.55
CA PHE A 65 1.25 7.30 -7.69
C PHE A 65 1.09 6.51 -6.39
N PHE A 66 1.11 5.18 -6.46
CA PHE A 66 0.99 4.31 -5.30
C PHE A 66 2.11 4.54 -4.29
N LYS A 67 3.37 4.65 -4.74
CA LYS A 67 4.51 5.00 -3.86
C LYS A 67 4.31 6.36 -3.19
N THR A 68 4.02 7.40 -3.98
CA THR A 68 3.77 8.76 -3.46
C THR A 68 2.64 8.79 -2.44
N LEU A 69 1.56 8.05 -2.71
CA LEU A 69 0.39 7.98 -1.83
C LEU A 69 0.73 7.32 -0.49
N LEU A 70 1.50 6.24 -0.48
CA LEU A 70 1.96 5.58 0.75
C LEU A 70 2.90 6.48 1.58
N GLU A 71 3.81 7.20 0.93
CA GLU A 71 4.71 8.16 1.59
C GLU A 71 3.96 9.34 2.19
N ALA A 72 2.95 9.86 1.47
CA ALA A 72 2.07 10.92 1.95
C ALA A 72 1.30 10.50 3.20
N ALA A 73 0.84 9.24 3.25
CA ALA A 73 0.19 8.68 4.43
C ALA A 73 1.15 8.54 5.62
N GLU A 74 2.44 8.21 5.41
CA GLU A 74 3.44 8.22 6.49
C GLU A 74 3.63 9.62 7.09
N LYS A 75 3.50 10.67 6.25
CA LYS A 75 3.61 12.08 6.65
C LYS A 75 2.30 12.64 7.23
N GLY A 76 1.24 11.84 7.31
CA GLY A 76 -0.03 12.21 7.95
C GLY A 76 -1.00 13.03 7.08
N SER A 77 -0.73 13.23 5.79
CA SER A 77 -1.65 13.96 4.91
C SER A 77 -1.56 13.50 3.46
N ILE A 78 -2.70 13.03 2.94
CA ILE A 78 -2.85 12.57 1.54
C ILE A 78 -3.66 13.54 0.67
N SER A 79 -4.17 14.66 1.21
CA SER A 79 -5.11 15.54 0.48
C SER A 79 -4.53 16.11 -0.81
N HIS A 80 -3.23 16.36 -0.85
CA HIS A 80 -2.55 16.82 -2.06
C HIS A 80 -2.56 15.78 -3.19
N CYS A 81 -2.62 14.48 -2.86
CA CYS A 81 -2.65 13.39 -3.84
C CYS A 81 -3.98 13.28 -4.58
N GLU A 82 -5.08 13.87 -4.07
CA GLU A 82 -6.40 13.80 -4.69
C GLU A 82 -6.40 14.38 -6.11
N LYS A 83 -5.62 15.45 -6.32
CA LYS A 83 -5.47 16.11 -7.63
C LYS A 83 -4.74 15.23 -8.65
N ASP A 84 -3.84 14.37 -8.17
CA ASP A 84 -3.03 13.48 -9.00
C ASP A 84 -3.73 12.13 -9.27
N ALA A 85 -4.90 11.91 -8.65
CA ALA A 85 -5.79 10.78 -8.90
C ALA A 85 -6.66 11.02 -10.15
N ASP A 86 -6.00 11.18 -11.30
CA ASP A 86 -6.57 11.54 -12.61
C ASP A 86 -7.12 10.35 -13.42
N THR A 87 -6.95 9.13 -12.92
CA THR A 87 -7.44 7.90 -13.56
C THR A 87 -8.23 7.07 -12.56
N GLU A 88 -9.16 6.24 -13.05
CA GLU A 88 -9.96 5.34 -12.21
C GLU A 88 -9.09 4.47 -11.29
N GLY A 89 -7.99 3.94 -11.81
CA GLY A 89 -7.03 3.15 -11.03
C GLY A 89 -6.43 3.92 -9.85
N LYS A 90 -6.01 5.17 -10.07
CA LYS A 90 -5.47 6.03 -9.00
C LYS A 90 -6.55 6.48 -8.02
N GLN A 91 -7.75 6.80 -8.52
CA GLN A 91 -8.90 7.16 -7.66
C GLN A 91 -9.26 6.01 -6.72
N ASN A 92 -9.31 4.78 -7.24
CA ASN A 92 -9.55 3.59 -6.44
C ASN A 92 -8.49 3.41 -5.34
N LEU A 93 -7.20 3.60 -5.65
CA LEU A 93 -6.13 3.53 -4.66
C LEU A 93 -6.28 4.62 -3.58
N PHE A 94 -6.56 5.86 -4.01
CA PHE A 94 -6.73 7.00 -3.12
C PHE A 94 -7.91 6.80 -2.16
N GLU A 95 -9.09 6.46 -2.67
CA GLU A 95 -10.29 6.28 -1.87
C GLU A 95 -10.17 5.11 -0.88
N VAL A 96 -9.53 4.00 -1.30
CA VAL A 96 -9.26 2.88 -0.39
C VAL A 96 -8.32 3.32 0.74
N LEU A 97 -7.22 4.01 0.45
CA LEU A 97 -6.29 4.45 1.49
C LEU A 97 -6.92 5.50 2.42
N LYS A 98 -7.70 6.43 1.86
CA LYS A 98 -8.46 7.43 2.62
C LYS A 98 -9.44 6.77 3.59
N ALA A 99 -10.18 5.75 3.13
CA ALA A 99 -11.08 4.98 3.97
C ALA A 99 -10.34 4.19 5.06
N ILE A 100 -9.16 3.63 4.76
CA ILE A 100 -8.30 2.97 5.75
C ILE A 100 -7.86 3.98 6.82
N LEU A 101 -7.35 5.16 6.42
CA LEU A 101 -6.90 6.19 7.35
C LEU A 101 -8.03 6.69 8.25
N ASP A 102 -9.24 6.91 7.72
CA ASP A 102 -10.42 7.29 8.53
C ASP A 102 -10.81 6.23 9.57
N LYS A 103 -10.67 4.95 9.23
CA LYS A 103 -10.95 3.85 10.17
C LYS A 103 -9.85 3.68 11.20
N VAL A 104 -8.59 3.76 10.77
CA VAL A 104 -7.43 3.54 11.63
C VAL A 104 -7.17 4.74 12.55
N SER A 105 -7.53 5.97 12.17
CA SER A 105 -7.42 7.15 13.04
C SER A 105 -8.26 7.04 14.32
N LYS A 106 -9.34 6.26 14.28
CA LYS A 106 -10.23 5.97 15.41
C LYS A 106 -9.69 4.90 16.35
N LEU A 107 -8.63 4.19 15.96
CA LEU A 107 -7.95 3.25 16.85
C LEU A 107 -7.13 4.07 17.86
N SER A 108 -7.44 3.92 19.14
CA SER A 108 -6.70 4.54 20.24
C SER A 108 -5.23 4.16 20.17
N GLU A 109 -4.37 5.08 20.57
CA GLU A 109 -3.00 4.75 20.95
C GLU A 109 -3.11 4.00 22.29
N GLU A 110 -2.95 2.68 22.26
CA GLU A 110 -2.83 1.85 23.48
C GLU A 110 -1.55 2.20 24.25
#